data_AF-A0A6P5QAW7-F1
#
_entry.id   AF-A0A6P5QAW7-F1
#
_cell.length_a   1.000
_cell.length_b   1.000
_cell.length_c   1.000
_cell.angle_alpha   90.00
_cell.angle_beta   90.00
_cell.angle_gamma   90.00
#
_symmetry.space_group_name_H-M   'P 1'
#
loop_
_entity.id
_entity.type
_entity.pdbx_description
1 polymer ?
#
loop_
_entity_poly.entity_id
_entity_poly.type
_entity_poly.pdbx_seq_one_letter_code
_entity_poly.pdbx_strand_id
1 'polypeptide(L)'
;MRREVKELVLDNCKSIEGKIEGLTDEFEELEFLSTINVGLTSISNLPKLNKLKKLELSENRISGDLEVLAEKCPNLKHLNLSGNKIKDLSTIEPLKKLENLKSLDLFNCEVTNLNAYRENVFKLLPQVMYLDGYDRDNKEAPDSDVEGYVEDDDEEDEDEEEYDEYAQLVEDEEEEDEEEEGEEEDVSGEEEEDEEGYNDGEVDDEEDEEEAGEEEGSQKRKREPDDEGEEDD
;
A
#
# COMPACT_ATOMS: atom_id res chain seq x y z
N MET A 1 -8.74 -23.89 16.15
CA MET A 1 -7.93 -23.42 15.00
C MET A 1 -8.49 -22.16 14.38
N ARG A 2 -9.61 -22.15 13.62
CA ARG A 2 -10.08 -20.91 12.95
C ARG A 2 -10.37 -19.72 13.88
N ARG A 3 -10.91 -19.98 15.08
CA ARG A 3 -11.22 -18.95 16.08
C ARG A 3 -10.00 -18.27 16.72
N GLU A 4 -8.80 -18.81 16.57
CA GLU A 4 -7.59 -18.27 17.21
C GLU A 4 -6.64 -17.62 16.20
N VAL A 5 -7.01 -17.60 14.91
CA VAL A 5 -6.18 -17.04 13.85
C VAL A 5 -6.25 -15.52 13.91
N LYS A 6 -5.12 -14.87 14.18
CA LYS A 6 -4.97 -13.41 14.17
C LYS A 6 -4.55 -12.85 12.81
N GLU A 7 -3.86 -13.65 12.01
CA GLU A 7 -3.32 -13.23 10.73
C GLU A 7 -3.64 -14.26 9.65
N LEU A 8 -4.11 -13.79 8.50
CA LEU A 8 -4.42 -14.64 7.35
C LEU A 8 -3.90 -13.99 6.07
N VAL A 9 -2.98 -14.67 5.40
CA VAL A 9 -2.40 -14.26 4.11
C VAL A 9 -2.89 -15.20 3.02
N LEU A 10 -3.53 -14.62 1.99
CA LEU A 10 -4.11 -15.33 0.85
C LEU A 10 -3.59 -14.78 -0.48
N ASP A 11 -2.43 -14.14 -0.46
CA ASP A 11 -1.86 -13.47 -1.62
C ASP A 11 -1.63 -14.44 -2.79
N ASN A 12 -1.79 -13.92 -4.01
CA ASN A 12 -1.62 -14.66 -5.26
C ASN A 12 -2.53 -15.90 -5.40
N CYS A 13 -3.52 -16.06 -4.52
CA CYS A 13 -4.57 -17.05 -4.67
C CYS A 13 -5.61 -16.58 -5.68
N LYS A 14 -6.29 -17.50 -6.38
CA LYS A 14 -7.34 -17.09 -7.33
C LYS A 14 -8.70 -17.00 -6.65
N SER A 15 -9.29 -15.80 -6.65
CA SER A 15 -10.69 -15.63 -6.26
C SER A 15 -11.65 -16.33 -7.23
N ILE A 16 -12.79 -16.76 -6.72
CA ILE A 16 -13.87 -17.34 -7.52
C ILE A 16 -14.80 -16.19 -7.92
N GLU A 17 -14.98 -15.98 -9.23
CA GLU A 17 -15.80 -14.89 -9.79
C GLU A 17 -15.43 -13.47 -9.29
N GLY A 18 -14.18 -13.26 -8.85
CA GLY A 18 -13.74 -11.97 -8.32
C GLY A 18 -14.26 -11.66 -6.91
N LYS A 19 -14.65 -12.69 -6.15
CA LYS A 19 -15.17 -12.58 -4.78
C LYS A 19 -14.37 -13.42 -3.79
N ILE A 20 -14.41 -13.00 -2.53
CA ILE A 20 -13.89 -13.77 -1.42
C ILE A 20 -14.86 -14.93 -1.15
N GLU A 21 -14.34 -16.16 -1.09
CA GLU A 21 -15.07 -17.37 -0.73
C GLU A 21 -14.33 -18.12 0.38
N GLY A 22 -15.08 -18.82 1.23
CA GLY A 22 -14.53 -19.64 2.32
C GLY A 22 -14.12 -18.87 3.58
N LEU A 23 -14.05 -17.53 3.52
CA LEU A 23 -13.94 -16.68 4.70
C LEU A 23 -15.33 -16.54 5.35
N THR A 24 -15.44 -16.96 6.61
CA THR A 24 -16.68 -16.94 7.39
C THR A 24 -16.54 -16.05 8.63
N ASP A 25 -17.62 -15.88 9.38
CA ASP A 25 -17.62 -15.19 10.67
C ASP A 25 -16.96 -16.00 11.81
N GLU A 26 -16.42 -17.20 11.53
CA GLU A 26 -15.67 -18.01 12.51
C GLU A 26 -14.28 -17.44 12.83
N PHE A 27 -13.78 -16.52 12.02
CA PHE A 27 -12.48 -15.85 12.18
C PHE A 27 -12.62 -14.65 13.13
N GLU A 28 -13.12 -14.91 14.34
CA GLU A 28 -13.51 -13.89 15.33
C GLU A 28 -12.30 -13.06 15.82
N GLU A 29 -11.12 -13.67 15.89
CA GLU A 29 -9.87 -13.06 16.38
C GLU A 29 -8.97 -12.49 15.27
N LEU A 30 -9.45 -12.46 14.02
CA LEU A 30 -8.63 -12.01 12.89
C LEU A 30 -8.38 -10.50 12.97
N GLU A 31 -7.11 -10.11 13.00
CA GLU A 31 -6.62 -8.74 13.09
C GLU A 31 -5.97 -8.27 11.78
N PHE A 32 -5.39 -9.20 11.02
CA PHE A 32 -4.75 -8.94 9.72
C PHE A 32 -5.26 -9.88 8.64
N LEU A 33 -5.69 -9.31 7.51
CA LEU A 33 -6.08 -10.04 6.31
C LEU A 33 -5.35 -9.48 5.10
N SER A 34 -4.63 -10.35 4.40
CA SER A 34 -3.99 -10.03 3.13
C SER A 34 -4.56 -10.84 1.98
N THR A 35 -5.01 -10.15 0.94
CA THR A 35 -5.57 -10.73 -0.28
C THR A 35 -5.02 -9.99 -1.51
N ILE A 36 -3.69 -9.96 -1.61
CA ILE A 36 -2.99 -9.23 -2.68
C ILE A 36 -3.01 -10.03 -3.97
N ASN A 37 -3.29 -9.37 -5.10
CA ASN A 37 -3.23 -9.97 -6.43
C ASN A 37 -4.04 -11.27 -6.56
N VAL A 38 -5.28 -11.24 -6.05
CA VAL A 38 -6.18 -12.40 -6.11
C VAL A 38 -7.28 -12.27 -7.17
N GLY A 39 -7.32 -11.12 -7.85
CA GLY A 39 -8.29 -10.80 -8.89
C GLY A 39 -9.69 -10.42 -8.37
N LEU A 40 -9.79 -9.91 -7.13
CA LEU A 40 -11.06 -9.44 -6.57
C LEU A 40 -11.61 -8.26 -7.38
N THR A 41 -12.92 -8.26 -7.61
CA THR A 41 -13.66 -7.15 -8.22
C THR A 41 -14.63 -6.50 -7.23
N SER A 42 -15.01 -7.22 -6.16
CA SER A 42 -15.86 -6.72 -5.09
C SER A 42 -15.49 -7.36 -3.76
N ILE A 43 -15.74 -6.61 -2.68
CA ILE A 43 -15.53 -7.02 -1.28
C ILE A 43 -16.84 -7.26 -0.53
N SER A 44 -17.97 -7.27 -1.25
CA SER A 44 -19.32 -7.46 -0.70
C SER A 44 -19.51 -8.75 0.11
N ASN A 45 -18.73 -9.79 -0.18
CA ASN A 45 -18.77 -11.09 0.50
C ASN A 45 -17.96 -11.15 1.81
N LEU A 46 -17.34 -10.04 2.25
CA LEU A 46 -16.62 -10.04 3.51
C LEU A 46 -17.58 -10.41 4.68
N PRO A 47 -17.21 -11.39 5.52
CA PRO A 47 -17.93 -11.65 6.74
C PRO A 47 -17.68 -10.51 7.74
N LYS A 48 -18.41 -10.53 8.86
CA LYS A 48 -18.20 -9.55 9.92
C LYS A 48 -16.91 -9.91 10.68
N LEU A 49 -15.90 -9.06 10.57
CA LEU A 49 -14.57 -9.22 11.17
C LEU A 49 -14.32 -8.05 12.13
N ASN A 50 -14.89 -8.15 13.34
CA ASN A 50 -14.90 -7.04 14.28
C ASN A 50 -13.51 -6.68 14.82
N LYS A 51 -12.57 -7.63 14.85
CA LYS A 51 -11.21 -7.41 15.35
C LYS A 51 -10.21 -7.03 14.24
N LEU A 52 -10.66 -6.97 12.99
CA LEU A 52 -9.77 -6.66 11.86
C LEU A 52 -9.26 -5.22 11.95
N LYS A 53 -7.93 -5.08 12.03
CA LYS A 53 -7.22 -3.80 12.16
C LYS A 53 -6.53 -3.42 10.85
N LYS A 54 -6.01 -4.40 10.09
CA LYS A 54 -5.28 -4.16 8.83
C LYS A 54 -5.80 -5.06 7.71
N LEU A 55 -6.07 -4.44 6.55
CA LEU A 55 -6.61 -5.10 5.36
C LEU A 55 -5.82 -4.70 4.12
N GLU A 56 -5.14 -5.68 3.52
CA GLU A 56 -4.38 -5.52 2.27
C GLU A 56 -5.19 -6.07 1.09
N LEU A 57 -5.60 -5.17 0.19
CA LEU A 57 -6.38 -5.46 -1.02
C LEU A 57 -5.64 -5.02 -2.30
N SER A 58 -4.32 -4.83 -2.22
CA SER A 58 -3.54 -4.31 -3.34
C SER A 58 -3.55 -5.23 -4.57
N GLU A 59 -3.32 -4.64 -5.75
CA GLU A 59 -3.25 -5.35 -7.03
C GLU A 59 -4.53 -6.16 -7.37
N ASN A 60 -5.69 -5.63 -7.00
CA ASN A 60 -6.99 -6.18 -7.37
C ASN A 60 -7.69 -5.30 -8.41
N ARG A 61 -8.99 -5.52 -8.63
CA ARG A 61 -9.82 -4.80 -9.62
C ARG A 61 -11.05 -4.17 -8.98
N ILE A 62 -10.96 -3.83 -7.69
CA ILE A 62 -12.05 -3.21 -6.92
C ILE A 62 -12.27 -1.79 -7.45
N SER A 63 -13.52 -1.41 -7.66
CA SER A 63 -13.89 -0.08 -8.17
C SER A 63 -14.97 0.62 -7.36
N GLY A 64 -15.40 0.04 -6.22
CA GLY A 64 -16.53 0.53 -5.43
C GLY A 64 -16.92 -0.43 -4.31
N ASP A 65 -18.16 -0.29 -3.84
CA ASP A 65 -18.74 -1.06 -2.72
C ASP A 65 -17.96 -0.93 -1.40
N LEU A 66 -17.29 0.21 -1.18
CA LEU A 66 -16.45 0.42 0.00
C LEU A 66 -17.27 0.66 1.28
N GLU A 67 -18.56 0.96 1.16
CA GLU A 67 -19.48 1.08 2.30
C GLU A 67 -19.56 -0.20 3.14
N VAL A 68 -19.31 -1.37 2.54
CA VAL A 68 -19.36 -2.66 3.23
C VAL A 68 -18.30 -2.75 4.32
N LEU A 69 -17.17 -2.05 4.17
CA LEU A 69 -16.09 -2.06 5.15
C LEU A 69 -16.55 -1.47 6.49
N ALA A 70 -17.37 -0.42 6.47
CA ALA A 70 -17.91 0.18 7.69
C ALA A 70 -18.85 -0.78 8.44
N GLU A 71 -19.57 -1.65 7.73
CA GLU A 71 -20.48 -2.62 8.33
C GLU A 71 -19.77 -3.89 8.82
N LYS A 72 -18.74 -4.32 8.10
CA LYS A 72 -18.06 -5.60 8.32
C LYS A 72 -16.79 -5.50 9.16
N CYS A 73 -16.04 -4.40 9.03
CA CYS A 73 -14.74 -4.19 9.64
C CYS A 73 -14.71 -2.82 10.37
N PRO A 74 -15.56 -2.60 11.39
CA PRO A 74 -15.71 -1.27 12.01
C PRO A 74 -14.44 -0.75 12.72
N ASN A 75 -13.53 -1.64 13.11
CA ASN A 75 -12.29 -1.31 13.82
C ASN A 75 -11.05 -1.24 12.91
N LEU A 76 -11.25 -1.13 11.60
CA LEU A 76 -10.16 -1.08 10.63
C LEU A 76 -9.34 0.20 10.82
N LYS A 77 -8.02 0.05 11.02
CA LYS A 77 -7.04 1.14 11.20
C LYS A 77 -6.21 1.37 9.93
N HIS A 78 -5.90 0.31 9.19
CA HIS A 78 -5.06 0.36 7.98
C HIS A 78 -5.77 -0.31 6.79
N LEU A 79 -5.86 0.39 5.67
CA LEU A 79 -6.45 -0.11 4.44
C LEU A 79 -5.54 0.19 3.26
N ASN A 80 -5.13 -0.86 2.55
CA ASN A 80 -4.39 -0.73 1.31
C ASN A 80 -5.28 -1.10 0.11
N LEU A 81 -5.55 -0.13 -0.75
CA LEU A 81 -6.30 -0.26 -1.99
C LEU A 81 -5.42 0.03 -3.22
N SER A 82 -4.09 0.06 -3.08
CA SER A 82 -3.18 0.35 -4.19
C SER A 82 -3.38 -0.60 -5.37
N GLY A 83 -3.19 -0.09 -6.59
CA GLY A 83 -3.34 -0.87 -7.82
C GLY A 83 -4.78 -1.32 -8.13
N ASN A 84 -5.80 -0.72 -7.49
CA ASN A 84 -7.21 -0.98 -7.80
C ASN A 84 -7.79 0.05 -8.80
N LYS A 85 -9.08 -0.11 -9.14
CA LYS A 85 -9.79 0.72 -10.13
C LYS A 85 -10.60 1.85 -9.47
N ILE A 86 -10.01 2.52 -8.48
CA ILE A 86 -10.63 3.66 -7.80
C ILE A 86 -10.43 4.92 -8.65
N LYS A 87 -11.52 5.47 -9.18
CA LYS A 87 -11.47 6.54 -10.20
C LYS A 87 -11.67 7.95 -9.64
N ASP A 88 -12.51 8.07 -8.63
CA ASP A 88 -12.98 9.35 -8.14
C ASP A 88 -13.10 9.35 -6.61
N LEU A 89 -13.22 10.57 -6.07
CA LEU A 89 -13.37 10.78 -4.64
C LEU A 89 -14.71 10.25 -4.10
N SER A 90 -15.75 10.18 -4.93
CA SER A 90 -17.04 9.61 -4.52
C SER A 90 -16.95 8.12 -4.20
N THR A 91 -16.04 7.40 -4.87
CA THR A 91 -15.80 5.97 -4.62
C THR A 91 -15.29 5.72 -3.19
N ILE A 92 -14.47 6.63 -2.66
CA ILE A 92 -13.88 6.53 -1.31
C ILE A 92 -14.67 7.30 -0.25
N GLU A 93 -15.66 8.10 -0.62
CA GLU A 93 -16.52 8.82 0.33
C GLU A 93 -17.13 7.90 1.42
N PRO A 94 -17.58 6.67 1.14
CA PRO A 94 -18.10 5.77 2.17
C PRO A 94 -17.11 5.46 3.30
N LEU A 95 -15.79 5.54 3.04
CA LEU A 95 -14.76 5.30 4.04
C LEU A 95 -14.81 6.31 5.19
N LYS A 96 -15.51 7.45 5.03
CA LYS A 96 -15.74 8.42 6.10
C LYS A 96 -16.39 7.82 7.35
N LYS A 97 -17.12 6.70 7.19
CA LYS A 97 -17.79 5.97 8.27
C LYS A 97 -16.83 5.09 9.08
N LEU A 98 -15.62 4.83 8.59
CA LEU A 98 -14.57 4.14 9.34
C LEU A 98 -13.86 5.15 10.23
N GLU A 99 -14.38 5.39 11.43
CA GLU A 99 -13.88 6.41 12.36
C GLU A 99 -12.46 6.10 12.85
N ASN A 100 -12.10 4.82 12.88
CA ASN A 100 -10.80 4.33 13.32
C ASN A 100 -9.74 4.26 12.20
N LEU A 101 -10.09 4.52 10.94
CA LEU A 101 -9.16 4.43 9.82
C LEU A 101 -8.10 5.53 9.91
N LYS A 102 -6.83 5.13 10.10
CA LYS A 102 -5.68 6.03 10.25
C LYS A 102 -4.80 6.07 9.02
N SER A 103 -4.63 4.93 8.34
CA SER A 103 -3.79 4.81 7.15
C SER A 103 -4.59 4.31 5.95
N LEU A 104 -4.46 5.02 4.84
CA LEU A 104 -5.07 4.66 3.56
C LEU A 104 -4.02 4.72 2.46
N ASP A 105 -3.90 3.66 1.67
CA ASP A 105 -3.06 3.64 0.48
C ASP A 105 -3.94 3.50 -0.78
N LEU A 106 -3.80 4.45 -1.69
CA LEU A 106 -4.48 4.51 -2.99
C LEU A 106 -3.48 4.62 -4.13
N PHE A 107 -2.20 4.35 -3.88
CA PHE A 107 -1.15 4.41 -4.90
C PHE A 107 -1.54 3.59 -6.14
N ASN A 108 -1.14 4.06 -7.32
CA ASN A 108 -1.47 3.39 -8.60
C ASN A 108 -2.98 3.20 -8.86
N CYS A 109 -3.85 4.04 -8.29
CA CYS A 109 -5.26 4.15 -8.67
C CYS A 109 -5.51 5.35 -9.60
N GLU A 110 -6.58 5.33 -10.40
CA GLU A 110 -6.94 6.44 -11.30
C GLU A 110 -7.18 7.77 -10.55
N VAL A 111 -7.68 7.70 -9.30
CA VAL A 111 -7.97 8.85 -8.43
C VAL A 111 -6.73 9.67 -8.07
N THR A 112 -5.52 9.08 -8.10
CA THR A 112 -4.28 9.80 -7.74
C THR A 112 -3.89 10.84 -8.78
N ASN A 113 -4.44 10.74 -10.00
CA ASN A 113 -4.20 11.70 -11.09
C ASN A 113 -5.07 12.96 -10.99
N LEU A 114 -5.96 13.03 -10.01
CA LEU A 114 -6.81 14.20 -9.80
C LEU A 114 -5.98 15.38 -9.24
N ASN A 115 -6.30 16.59 -9.70
CA ASN A 115 -5.71 17.81 -9.18
C ASN A 115 -6.00 17.95 -7.68
N ALA A 116 -4.97 18.33 -6.91
CA ALA A 116 -5.05 18.45 -5.45
C ALA A 116 -5.58 17.17 -4.77
N TYR A 117 -5.26 15.99 -5.34
CA TYR A 117 -5.71 14.68 -4.86
C TYR A 117 -5.54 14.53 -3.34
N ARG A 118 -4.32 14.70 -2.80
CA ARG A 118 -4.03 14.52 -1.37
C ARG A 118 -4.86 15.47 -0.50
N GLU A 119 -4.89 16.76 -0.83
CA GLU A 119 -5.67 17.76 -0.09
C GLU A 119 -7.15 17.42 -0.07
N ASN A 120 -7.70 16.99 -1.21
CA ASN A 120 -9.10 16.62 -1.33
C ASN A 120 -9.42 15.35 -0.54
N VAL A 121 -8.52 14.35 -0.53
CA VAL A 121 -8.69 13.14 0.28
C VAL A 121 -8.66 13.48 1.77
N PHE A 122 -7.67 14.24 2.25
CA PHE A 122 -7.62 14.62 3.67
C PHE A 122 -8.81 15.50 4.10
N LYS A 123 -9.33 16.32 3.20
CA LYS A 123 -10.55 17.10 3.44
C LYS A 123 -11.80 16.21 3.52
N LEU A 124 -11.87 15.18 2.68
CA LEU A 124 -12.98 14.23 2.63
C LEU A 124 -12.96 13.25 3.82
N LEU A 125 -11.77 12.80 4.20
CA LEU A 125 -11.50 11.78 5.21
C LEU A 125 -10.60 12.37 6.30
N PRO A 126 -11.12 13.25 7.18
CA PRO A 126 -10.32 13.96 8.18
C PRO A 126 -9.73 13.05 9.26
N GLN A 127 -10.25 11.83 9.42
CA GLN A 127 -9.70 10.82 10.35
C GLN A 127 -8.40 10.18 9.86
N VAL A 128 -8.13 10.21 8.54
CA VAL A 128 -6.93 9.62 7.95
C VAL A 128 -5.74 10.51 8.31
N MET A 129 -4.75 9.88 8.93
CA MET A 129 -3.49 10.50 9.35
C MET A 129 -2.43 10.35 8.26
N TYR A 130 -2.37 9.18 7.63
CA TYR A 130 -1.40 8.83 6.60
C TYR A 130 -2.10 8.42 5.31
N LEU A 131 -1.69 9.04 4.21
CA LEU A 131 -2.16 8.77 2.86
C LEU A 131 -0.96 8.39 2.00
N ASP A 132 -1.00 7.22 1.37
CA ASP A 132 0.09 6.67 0.54
C ASP A 132 1.45 6.66 1.25
N GLY A 133 1.45 6.41 2.57
CA GLY A 133 2.66 6.38 3.41
C GLY A 133 3.12 7.74 3.94
N TYR A 134 2.40 8.83 3.69
CA TYR A 134 2.80 10.18 4.15
C TYR A 134 1.66 10.93 4.84
N ASP A 135 2.00 11.72 5.85
CA ASP A 135 1.05 12.61 6.54
C ASP A 135 0.69 13.87 5.71
N ARG A 136 -0.05 14.80 6.33
CA ARG A 136 -0.44 16.08 5.73
C ARG A 136 0.74 17.02 5.46
N ASP A 137 1.82 16.88 6.23
CA ASP A 137 3.05 17.67 6.13
C ASP A 137 4.09 16.98 5.23
N ASN A 138 3.72 15.89 4.54
CA ASN A 138 4.59 15.08 3.71
C ASN A 138 5.74 14.39 4.48
N LYS A 139 5.52 14.07 5.75
CA LYS A 139 6.39 13.22 6.56
C LYS A 139 5.98 11.76 6.38
N GLU A 140 6.97 10.91 6.20
CA GLU A 140 6.78 9.47 6.07
C GLU A 140 6.17 8.90 7.35
N ALA A 141 5.24 7.97 7.19
CA ALA A 141 4.68 7.21 8.30
C ALA A 141 5.80 6.39 8.95
N PRO A 142 5.79 6.23 10.29
CA PRO A 142 6.70 5.28 10.94
C PRO A 142 6.45 3.87 10.39
N ASP A 143 7.51 3.05 10.30
CA ASP A 143 7.41 1.68 9.82
C ASP A 143 6.27 0.95 10.56
N SER A 144 5.26 0.52 9.79
CA SER A 144 4.01 -0.05 10.32
C SER A 144 4.18 -1.36 11.09
N ASP A 145 5.38 -1.94 11.05
CA ASP A 145 5.73 -3.17 11.75
C ASP A 145 6.26 -2.90 13.17
N VAL A 146 6.57 -1.64 13.51
CA VAL A 146 7.02 -1.23 14.86
C VAL A 146 5.84 -0.94 15.80
N GLU A 147 4.64 -0.70 15.26
CA GLU A 147 3.40 -0.71 16.06
C GLU A 147 2.82 -2.13 16.09
N GLY A 148 3.61 -3.07 16.63
CA GLY A 148 3.07 -4.32 17.13
C GLY A 148 2.09 -3.98 18.24
N TYR A 149 0.82 -3.82 17.87
CA TYR A 149 -0.29 -3.61 18.78
C TYR A 149 0.07 -2.66 19.91
N VAL A 150 -0.04 -1.34 19.67
CA VAL A 150 -0.58 -0.55 20.78
C VAL A 150 -1.91 -1.23 21.12
N GLU A 151 -1.85 -2.09 22.14
CA GLU A 151 -2.97 -2.33 23.03
C GLU A 151 -3.48 -0.91 23.28
N ASP A 152 -4.61 -0.58 22.66
CA ASP A 152 -5.42 0.49 23.19
C ASP A 152 -5.78 -0.05 24.58
N ASP A 153 -4.92 0.30 25.54
CA ASP A 153 -5.05 0.07 26.97
C ASP A 153 -6.19 0.97 27.45
N ASP A 154 -7.39 0.66 26.96
CA ASP A 154 -8.67 1.11 27.49
C ASP A 154 -9.11 0.14 28.61
N GLU A 155 -8.15 -0.41 29.38
CA GLU A 155 -8.44 -0.87 30.74
C GLU A 155 -8.34 0.36 31.67
N GLU A 156 -9.45 1.09 31.80
CA GLU A 156 -9.74 1.84 33.01
C GLU A 156 -9.89 0.85 34.18
N ASP A 157 -8.79 0.27 34.66
CA ASP A 157 -8.74 -0.41 35.95
C ASP A 157 -7.86 0.43 36.90
N GLU A 158 -8.55 1.30 37.64
CA GLU A 158 -8.06 1.90 38.87
C GLU A 158 -7.68 0.77 39.86
N ASP A 159 -6.40 0.41 39.98
CA ASP A 159 -5.88 -0.22 41.19
C ASP A 159 -4.38 0.06 41.33
N GLU A 160 -4.10 1.19 41.98
CA GLU A 160 -2.78 1.65 42.41
C GLU A 160 -2.35 0.82 43.65
N GLU A 161 -1.70 -0.33 43.45
CA GLU A 161 -0.99 -1.04 44.52
C GLU A 161 0.53 -0.87 44.35
N GLU A 162 1.01 0.13 45.08
CA GLU A 162 2.39 0.40 45.51
C GLU A 162 3.14 -0.89 45.91
N TYR A 163 4.22 -1.22 45.18
CA TYR A 163 5.22 -2.17 45.68
C TYR A 163 6.63 -1.60 45.62
N ASP A 164 7.22 -1.62 46.81
CA ASP A 164 8.37 -0.89 47.29
C ASP A 164 9.71 -1.55 46.94
N GLU A 165 10.68 -0.68 46.68
CA GLU A 165 12.11 -0.75 46.96
C GLU A 165 12.74 -2.11 47.38
N TYR A 166 13.61 -2.68 46.53
CA TYR A 166 14.80 -3.43 46.99
C TYR A 166 15.85 -3.54 45.88
N ALA A 167 16.81 -2.62 45.85
CA ALA A 167 18.09 -2.80 45.17
C ALA A 167 19.22 -2.43 46.14
N GLN A 168 19.60 -3.41 46.95
CA GLN A 168 20.80 -3.35 47.78
C GLN A 168 22.06 -3.46 46.91
N LEU A 169 22.84 -2.37 46.95
CA LEU A 169 24.30 -2.31 47.12
C LEU A 169 25.08 -3.64 47.01
N VAL A 170 25.99 -3.69 46.03
CA VAL A 170 27.34 -4.20 46.23
C VAL A 170 28.32 -3.21 45.58
N GLU A 171 29.02 -2.49 46.46
CA GLU A 171 30.32 -1.86 46.20
C GLU A 171 31.41 -2.96 46.11
N ASP A 172 32.62 -2.51 45.76
CA ASP A 172 33.92 -3.19 45.74
C ASP A 172 34.37 -3.67 44.35
N GLU A 173 35.58 -3.38 43.87
CA GLU A 173 36.71 -2.61 44.38
C GLU A 173 37.60 -2.29 43.16
N GLU A 174 38.28 -1.14 43.22
CA GLU A 174 39.35 -0.75 42.30
C GLU A 174 40.56 -1.70 42.44
N GLU A 175 41.31 -1.95 41.37
CA GLU A 175 42.78 -1.87 41.42
C GLU A 175 43.33 -1.48 40.03
N GLU A 176 44.13 -0.41 40.06
CA GLU A 176 45.05 0.06 39.02
C GLU A 176 46.28 -0.87 38.93
N ASP A 177 46.95 -0.83 37.77
CA ASP A 177 48.40 -1.03 37.54
C ASP A 177 48.56 -1.58 36.11
N GLU A 178 49.53 -1.22 35.28
CA GLU A 178 50.51 -0.14 35.18
C GLU A 178 51.05 -0.26 33.72
N GLU A 179 51.69 0.78 33.24
CA GLU A 179 52.17 0.98 31.86
C GLU A 179 53.25 -0.03 31.42
N GLU A 180 53.31 -0.36 30.11
CA GLU A 180 54.60 -0.65 29.47
C GLU A 180 54.59 -0.16 28.00
N GLU A 181 55.38 0.89 27.75
CA GLU A 181 55.76 1.35 26.42
C GLU A 181 56.73 0.37 25.74
N GLY A 182 56.60 0.23 24.42
CA GLY A 182 57.53 -0.53 23.60
C GLY A 182 57.43 -0.07 22.15
N GLU A 183 58.33 0.85 21.81
CA GLU A 183 58.50 1.51 20.52
C GLU A 183 58.91 0.57 19.36
N GLU A 184 58.82 1.16 18.16
CA GLU A 184 59.66 0.97 16.97
C GLU A 184 59.19 0.15 15.76
N GLU A 185 58.97 0.94 14.70
CA GLU A 185 59.60 0.88 13.38
C GLU A 185 59.02 -0.02 12.26
N ASP A 186 58.31 0.65 11.37
CA ASP A 186 58.73 1.02 10.00
C ASP A 186 59.00 -0.06 8.93
N VAL A 187 58.94 0.44 7.69
CA VAL A 187 59.49 -0.09 6.43
C VAL A 187 58.47 -0.61 5.40
N SER A 188 58.15 0.32 4.48
CA SER A 188 58.11 0.19 3.01
C SER A 188 56.99 -0.62 2.36
N GLY A 189 56.43 -0.22 1.23
CA GLY A 189 56.76 0.86 0.32
C GLY A 189 55.96 0.71 -0.97
N GLU A 190 55.66 1.86 -1.57
CA GLU A 190 55.66 2.21 -3.00
C GLU A 190 54.76 1.37 -3.93
N GLU A 191 53.68 1.93 -4.49
CA GLU A 191 53.60 2.90 -5.62
C GLU A 191 53.76 2.23 -7.01
N GLU A 192 53.58 3.03 -8.07
CA GLU A 192 53.37 2.73 -9.51
C GLU A 192 51.87 2.54 -9.84
N GLU A 193 51.10 3.57 -10.24
CA GLU A 193 51.18 4.46 -11.43
C GLU A 193 51.04 3.75 -12.80
N ASP A 194 50.54 4.53 -13.75
CA ASP A 194 50.38 4.30 -15.20
C ASP A 194 49.07 3.63 -15.67
N GLU A 195 48.36 4.09 -16.72
CA GLU A 195 48.61 5.17 -17.67
C GLU A 195 47.30 5.51 -18.40
N GLU A 196 47.25 6.75 -18.87
CA GLU A 196 46.28 7.40 -19.74
C GLU A 196 46.01 6.67 -21.08
N GLY A 197 44.86 6.95 -21.69
CA GLY A 197 44.54 6.51 -23.05
C GLY A 197 43.35 7.22 -23.66
N TYR A 198 43.58 8.43 -24.18
CA TYR A 198 42.68 9.17 -25.07
C TYR A 198 42.26 8.34 -26.29
N ASN A 199 40.99 8.44 -26.69
CA ASN A 199 40.68 8.44 -28.12
C ASN A 199 39.51 9.39 -28.42
N ASP A 200 39.90 10.48 -29.07
CA ASP A 200 39.10 11.43 -29.84
C ASP A 200 38.78 10.83 -31.22
N GLY A 201 37.71 11.28 -31.86
CA GLY A 201 37.35 10.83 -33.22
C GLY A 201 35.92 11.13 -33.63
N GLU A 202 35.69 12.36 -34.09
CA GLU A 202 34.53 12.84 -34.85
C GLU A 202 34.31 12.12 -36.21
N VAL A 203 33.27 12.59 -36.92
CA VAL A 203 32.77 12.42 -38.30
C VAL A 203 31.68 11.34 -38.49
N ASP A 204 30.39 11.69 -38.62
CA ASP A 204 29.69 12.44 -39.71
C ASP A 204 29.59 11.60 -40.99
N ASP A 205 28.36 11.23 -41.37
CA ASP A 205 27.92 11.18 -42.77
C ASP A 205 26.41 10.90 -42.88
N GLU A 206 25.82 11.65 -43.80
CA GLU A 206 24.41 11.86 -44.06
C GLU A 206 23.78 10.80 -45.00
N GLU A 207 22.51 11.06 -45.31
CA GLU A 207 21.82 10.78 -46.59
C GLU A 207 21.39 9.33 -46.94
N ASP A 208 20.08 9.11 -47.02
CA ASP A 208 19.29 9.07 -48.28
C ASP A 208 17.95 8.32 -48.05
N GLU A 209 16.81 9.01 -48.23
CA GLU A 209 15.98 9.05 -49.46
C GLU A 209 15.18 7.75 -49.70
N GLU A 210 13.88 7.80 -49.43
CA GLU A 210 12.78 7.83 -50.41
C GLU A 210 12.27 6.41 -50.78
N GLU A 211 10.97 6.15 -50.56
CA GLU A 211 10.05 6.04 -51.71
C GLU A 211 8.58 6.07 -51.27
N ALA A 212 7.81 6.77 -52.09
CA ALA A 212 6.38 6.96 -52.03
C ALA A 212 5.58 5.70 -52.45
N GLY A 213 4.30 5.69 -52.09
CA GLY A 213 3.32 4.73 -52.57
C GLY A 213 1.90 5.19 -52.25
N GLU A 214 1.38 6.08 -53.10
CA GLU A 214 -0.04 6.41 -53.28
C GLU A 214 -0.87 5.11 -53.49
N GLU A 215 -2.15 4.99 -53.17
CA GLU A 215 -3.27 5.60 -53.89
C GLU A 215 -4.61 5.24 -53.23
N GLU A 216 -5.57 6.16 -53.40
CA GLU A 216 -7.01 5.98 -53.63
C GLU A 216 -7.85 5.18 -52.59
N GLY A 217 -8.95 5.70 -52.07
CA GLY A 217 -9.97 6.50 -52.73
C GLY A 217 -11.31 5.78 -52.57
N SER A 218 -12.23 6.31 -51.76
CA SER A 218 -13.65 5.94 -51.81
C SER A 218 -14.51 6.98 -51.10
N GLN A 219 -15.16 7.79 -51.93
CA GLN A 219 -16.17 8.77 -51.55
C GLN A 219 -17.52 8.12 -51.22
N LYS A 220 -18.22 8.71 -50.26
CA LYS A 220 -19.67 9.03 -50.20
C LYS A 220 -20.65 8.13 -50.97
N ARG A 221 -21.74 7.72 -50.30
CA ARG A 221 -23.13 7.97 -50.77
C ARG A 221 -24.21 7.66 -49.71
N LYS A 222 -25.10 8.65 -49.49
CA LYS A 222 -26.45 8.50 -48.93
C LYS A 222 -27.35 7.73 -49.90
N ARG A 223 -28.24 6.87 -49.40
CA ARG A 223 -29.56 6.57 -50.00
C ARG A 223 -30.46 5.78 -49.02
N GLU A 224 -31.54 6.40 -48.55
CA GLU A 224 -32.86 5.74 -48.35
C GLU A 224 -33.58 5.81 -49.72
N PRO A 225 -34.51 4.89 -50.09
CA PRO A 225 -35.86 4.85 -49.50
C PRO A 225 -36.57 3.45 -49.47
N ASP A 226 -37.73 3.44 -48.79
CA ASP A 226 -38.96 2.66 -48.96
C ASP A 226 -38.92 1.14 -49.22
N ASP A 227 -39.65 0.37 -48.41
CA ASP A 227 -40.79 -0.42 -48.94
C ASP A 227 -41.80 -0.78 -47.84
N GLU A 228 -43.08 -0.51 -48.13
CA GLU A 228 -44.26 -0.90 -47.36
C GLU A 228 -44.76 -2.28 -47.82
N GLY A 229 -45.55 -2.94 -46.97
CA GLY A 229 -46.35 -4.13 -47.31
C GLY A 229 -46.49 -5.04 -46.09
N GLU A 230 -47.59 -4.98 -45.33
CA GLU A 230 -48.84 -5.76 -45.56
C GLU A 230 -48.56 -7.27 -45.47
N GLU A 231 -49.14 -8.06 -44.57
CA GLU A 231 -50.54 -8.42 -44.32
C GLU A 231 -50.45 -9.50 -43.18
N ASP A 232 -51.36 -9.75 -42.23
CA ASP A 232 -52.72 -10.25 -42.37
C ASP A 232 -53.34 -10.51 -40.96
N ASP A 233 -54.68 -10.47 -40.93
CA ASP A 233 -55.68 -10.99 -39.96
C ASP A 233 -55.94 -10.28 -38.59
#